data_AF-A0A919DYI9-F1
#
_entry.id   AF-A0A919DYI9-F1
#
_cell.length_a   1.000
_cell.length_b   1.000
_cell.length_c   1.000
_cell.angle_alpha   90.00
_cell.angle_beta   90.00
_cell.angle_gamma   90.00
#
_symmetry.space_group_name_H-M   'P 1'
#
loop_
_entity.id
_entity.type
_entity.pdbx_description
1 polymer ?
#
loop_
_entity_poly.entity_id
_entity_poly.type
_entity_poly.pdbx_seq_one_letter_code
_entity_poly.pdbx_strand_id
1 'polypeptide(L)'
;MGYNAIYPEETIEAHRAFITRRRALRPAEEYRTPADAEWEDFLGHFERRKLSVCTCARAYGTACLHEHACVRCSLLRPDPAQRGRLVEIRDNVVDRIAEAEQEGWLGEIEGLHISLTGAESKISQIDTAAGGGLVLLGMPTQR
;
A
#
# COMPACT_ATOMS: atom_id res chain seq x y z
N MET A 1 35.92 -28.05 -12.98
CA MET A 1 34.81 -29.02 -12.78
C MET A 1 33.53 -28.20 -12.82
N GLY A 2 32.91 -28.10 -14.00
CA GLY A 2 31.83 -27.15 -14.25
C GLY A 2 30.47 -27.83 -14.12
N TYR A 3 29.59 -27.27 -13.29
CA TYR A 3 28.20 -27.71 -13.17
C TYR A 3 27.44 -27.20 -14.39
N ASN A 4 27.27 -28.04 -15.40
CA ASN A 4 26.37 -27.74 -16.51
C ASN A 4 25.00 -28.31 -16.13
N ALA A 5 24.10 -27.46 -15.65
CA ALA A 5 22.71 -27.85 -15.38
C ALA A 5 21.96 -27.98 -16.72
N ILE A 6 22.30 -29.00 -17.50
CA ILE A 6 21.47 -29.46 -18.60
C ILE A 6 20.31 -30.19 -17.94
N TYR A 7 19.19 -29.52 -17.74
CA TYR A 7 17.96 -30.20 -17.36
C TYR A 7 17.60 -31.15 -18.50
N PRO A 8 17.56 -32.48 -18.27
CA PRO A 8 17.06 -33.41 -19.27
C PRO A 8 15.63 -32.99 -19.66
N GLU A 9 15.27 -33.14 -20.93
CA GLU A 9 13.91 -32.86 -21.44
C GLU A 9 12.84 -33.52 -20.55
N GLU A 10 13.13 -34.75 -20.12
CA GLU A 10 12.34 -35.56 -19.17
C GLU A 10 12.03 -34.81 -17.85
N THR A 11 12.96 -34.01 -17.33
CA THR A 11 12.76 -33.24 -16.10
C THR A 11 11.78 -32.07 -16.32
N ILE A 12 11.89 -31.39 -17.46
CA ILE A 12 10.96 -30.32 -17.85
C ILE A 12 9.56 -30.90 -18.07
N GLU A 13 9.48 -32.04 -18.75
CA GLU A 13 8.23 -32.76 -19.00
C GLU A 13 7.58 -33.26 -17.71
N ALA A 14 8.37 -33.87 -16.81
CA ALA A 14 7.89 -34.33 -15.51
C ALA A 14 7.34 -33.16 -14.67
N HIS A 15 8.03 -32.01 -14.67
CA HIS A 15 7.58 -30.81 -13.98
C HIS A 15 6.27 -30.27 -14.60
N ARG A 16 6.19 -30.16 -15.92
CA ARG A 16 4.97 -29.72 -16.62
C ARG A 16 3.79 -30.65 -16.32
N ALA A 17 4.01 -31.97 -16.38
CA ALA A 17 2.98 -32.96 -16.07
C ALA A 17 2.52 -32.88 -14.61
N PHE A 18 3.45 -32.63 -13.68
CA PHE A 18 3.13 -32.38 -12.27
C PHE A 18 2.24 -31.13 -12.09
N ILE A 19 2.60 -30.01 -12.73
CA ILE A 19 1.79 -28.78 -12.68
C ILE A 19 0.41 -29.02 -13.29
N THR A 20 0.31 -29.67 -14.44
CA THR A 20 -0.98 -29.99 -15.09
C THR A 20 -1.90 -30.82 -14.19
N ARG A 21 -1.38 -31.88 -13.56
CA ARG A 21 -2.15 -32.69 -12.60
C ARG A 21 -2.67 -31.86 -11.43
N ARG A 22 -1.84 -30.99 -10.86
CA ARG A 22 -2.27 -30.09 -9.78
C ARG A 22 -3.33 -29.09 -10.24
N ARG A 23 -3.22 -28.57 -11.47
CA ARG A 23 -4.20 -27.63 -12.00
C ARG A 23 -5.58 -28.29 -12.18
N ALA A 24 -5.62 -29.54 -12.62
CA ALA A 24 -6.86 -30.30 -12.79
C ALA A 24 -7.62 -30.59 -11.48
N LEU A 25 -6.95 -30.54 -10.32
CA LEU A 25 -7.58 -30.74 -9.01
C LEU A 25 -8.20 -29.46 -8.44
N ARG A 26 -7.91 -28.29 -9.00
CA ARG A 26 -8.49 -27.01 -8.53
C ARG A 26 -9.82 -26.76 -9.24
N PRO A 27 -10.81 -26.12 -8.57
CA PRO A 27 -12.06 -25.72 -9.21
C PRO A 27 -11.80 -24.96 -10.52
N ALA A 28 -12.58 -25.26 -11.56
CA ALA A 28 -12.38 -24.67 -12.89
C ALA A 28 -12.60 -23.15 -12.87
N GLU A 29 -13.45 -22.68 -11.96
CA GLU A 29 -13.75 -21.27 -11.71
C GLU A 29 -12.50 -20.45 -11.39
N GLU A 30 -11.49 -21.04 -10.74
CA GLU A 30 -10.24 -20.36 -10.38
C GLU A 30 -9.35 -20.07 -11.60
N TYR A 31 -9.58 -20.74 -12.73
CA TYR A 31 -8.88 -20.50 -14.01
C TYR A 31 -9.72 -19.74 -15.01
N ARG A 32 -10.93 -19.32 -14.66
CA ARG A 32 -11.75 -18.54 -15.56
C ARG A 32 -11.01 -17.25 -15.93
N THR A 33 -11.15 -16.84 -17.18
CA THR A 33 -10.68 -15.51 -17.59
C THR A 33 -11.62 -14.47 -16.98
N PRO A 34 -11.13 -13.47 -16.23
CA PRO A 34 -11.97 -12.39 -15.72
C PRO A 34 -12.62 -11.63 -16.88
N ALA A 35 -13.85 -11.16 -16.69
CA ALA A 35 -14.53 -10.33 -17.69
C ALA A 35 -13.94 -8.90 -17.70
N ASP A 36 -14.13 -8.17 -18.79
CA ASP A 36 -13.67 -6.78 -18.90
C ASP A 36 -14.24 -5.89 -17.79
N ALA A 37 -15.51 -6.08 -17.42
CA ALA A 37 -16.13 -5.35 -16.31
C ALA A 37 -15.45 -5.64 -14.95
N GLU A 38 -14.96 -6.86 -14.74
CA GLU A 38 -14.23 -7.22 -13.53
C GLU A 38 -12.82 -6.62 -13.51
N TRP A 39 -12.20 -6.51 -14.69
CA TRP A 39 -10.95 -5.79 -14.87
C TRP A 39 -11.10 -4.30 -14.61
N GLU A 40 -12.15 -3.68 -15.14
CA GLU A 40 -12.46 -2.27 -14.90
C GLU A 40 -12.72 -1.98 -13.41
N ASP A 41 -13.48 -2.83 -12.72
CA ASP A 41 -13.70 -2.70 -11.27
C ASP A 41 -12.39 -2.85 -10.49
N PHE A 42 -11.57 -3.86 -10.84
CA PHE A 42 -10.28 -4.08 -10.22
C PHE A 42 -9.32 -2.89 -10.40
N LEU A 43 -9.22 -2.33 -11.60
CA LEU A 43 -8.35 -1.18 -11.86
C LEU A 43 -8.91 0.09 -11.21
N GLY A 44 -10.21 0.34 -11.39
CA GLY A 44 -10.91 1.49 -10.82
C GLY A 44 -10.81 1.55 -9.30
N HIS A 45 -10.74 0.39 -8.63
CA HIS A 45 -10.49 0.28 -7.20
C HIS A 45 -9.20 0.98 -6.76
N PHE A 46 -8.09 0.85 -7.50
CA PHE A 46 -6.82 1.48 -7.16
C PHE A 46 -6.77 2.94 -7.62
N GLU A 47 -7.37 3.27 -8.76
CA GLU A 47 -7.43 4.65 -9.25
C GLU A 47 -8.18 5.57 -8.30
N ARG A 48 -9.35 5.13 -7.81
CA ARG A 48 -10.15 5.88 -6.83
C ARG A 48 -9.44 6.06 -5.48
N ARG A 49 -8.36 5.30 -5.25
CA ARG A 49 -7.55 5.31 -4.03
C ARG A 49 -6.25 6.10 -4.15
N LYS A 50 -6.01 6.71 -5.32
CA LYS A 50 -5.00 7.74 -5.50
C LYS A 50 -5.53 9.07 -4.96
N LEU A 51 -4.78 9.68 -4.05
CA LEU A 51 -5.24 10.84 -3.30
C LEU A 51 -4.21 11.96 -3.42
N SER A 52 -4.58 13.16 -3.00
CA SER A 52 -3.77 14.36 -3.18
C SER A 52 -2.38 14.30 -2.51
N VAL A 53 -2.24 13.54 -1.41
CA VAL A 53 -0.98 13.44 -0.64
C VAL A 53 -0.40 12.03 -0.57
N CYS A 54 -1.05 11.04 -1.20
CA CYS A 54 -0.81 9.63 -0.87
C CYS A 54 -1.56 8.63 -1.76
N THR A 55 -1.29 7.35 -1.54
CA THR A 55 -2.08 6.23 -2.07
C THR A 55 -2.55 5.31 -0.95
N CYS A 56 -3.81 4.87 -0.99
CA CYS A 56 -4.32 3.88 -0.04
C CYS A 56 -3.84 2.47 -0.42
N ALA A 57 -3.12 1.80 0.47
CA ALA A 57 -2.54 0.47 0.23
C ALA A 57 -3.48 -0.69 0.62
N ARG A 58 -4.78 -0.41 0.75
CA ARG A 58 -5.76 -1.42 1.15
C ARG A 58 -6.06 -2.36 -0.02
N ALA A 59 -6.23 -3.64 0.26
CA ALA A 59 -6.41 -4.68 -0.74
C ALA A 59 -7.73 -4.55 -1.52
N TYR A 60 -7.76 -5.13 -2.73
CA TYR A 60 -8.98 -5.29 -3.52
C TYR A 60 -10.08 -6.01 -2.73
N GLY A 61 -11.34 -5.60 -2.95
CA GLY A 61 -12.51 -6.18 -2.27
C GLY A 61 -12.70 -5.80 -0.79
N THR A 62 -11.83 -4.98 -0.21
CA THR A 62 -11.99 -4.55 1.19
C THR A 62 -12.60 -3.15 1.28
N ALA A 63 -13.66 -3.03 2.10
CA ALA A 63 -14.30 -1.75 2.38
C ALA A 63 -13.35 -0.82 3.15
N CYS A 64 -13.53 0.49 2.94
CA CYS A 64 -12.90 1.52 3.74
C CYS A 64 -14.01 2.41 4.30
N LEU A 65 -14.09 2.58 5.62
CA LEU A 65 -15.00 3.55 6.25
C LEU A 65 -14.66 5.01 5.90
N HIS A 66 -13.47 5.25 5.36
CA HIS A 66 -13.03 6.55 4.90
C HIS A 66 -13.01 6.54 3.37
N GLU A 67 -14.16 6.86 2.77
CA GLU A 67 -14.33 6.90 1.31
C GLU A 67 -13.50 8.04 0.66
N HIS A 68 -12.96 8.93 1.49
CA HIS A 68 -11.90 9.88 1.15
C HIS A 68 -10.78 9.71 2.16
N ALA A 69 -9.55 9.43 1.70
CA ALA A 69 -8.50 9.07 2.62
C ALA A 69 -8.13 10.25 3.50
N CYS A 70 -8.44 10.09 4.78
CA CYS A 70 -7.99 10.97 5.82
C CYS A 70 -6.51 10.71 6.09
N VAL A 71 -5.75 11.78 6.38
CA VAL A 71 -4.35 11.73 6.83
C VAL A 71 -4.15 10.79 8.05
N ARG A 72 -5.23 10.54 8.79
CA ARG A 72 -5.33 9.62 9.94
C ARG A 72 -5.19 8.13 9.56
N CYS A 73 -5.38 7.76 8.30
CA CYS A 73 -5.45 6.34 7.92
C CYS A 73 -4.07 5.66 8.02
N SER A 74 -4.00 4.55 8.76
CA SER A 74 -2.78 3.76 8.92
C SER A 74 -2.30 3.11 7.60
N LEU A 75 -3.23 2.71 6.73
CA LEU A 75 -2.93 2.11 5.43
C LEU A 75 -2.59 3.13 4.33
N LEU A 76 -2.57 4.41 4.67
CA LEU A 76 -2.17 5.47 3.77
C LEU A 76 -0.66 5.46 3.60
N ARG A 77 -0.17 5.19 2.39
CA ARG A 77 1.24 5.33 2.04
C ARG A 77 1.47 6.75 1.54
N PRO A 78 2.23 7.60 2.28
CA PRO A 78 2.45 8.97 1.88
C PRO A 78 3.31 9.02 0.60
N ASP A 79 2.98 9.94 -0.29
CA ASP A 79 3.81 10.22 -1.47
C ASP A 79 4.94 11.19 -1.06
N PRO A 80 6.22 10.80 -1.14
CA PRO A 80 7.34 11.68 -0.79
C PRO A 80 7.32 13.02 -1.53
N ALA A 81 6.83 13.06 -2.77
CA ALA A 81 6.74 14.30 -3.54
C ALA A 81 5.71 15.29 -2.96
N GLN A 82 4.76 14.79 -2.15
CA GLN A 82 3.70 15.59 -1.52
C GLN A 82 4.02 15.99 -0.08
N ARG A 83 5.26 15.84 0.38
CA ARG A 83 5.70 16.24 1.72
C ARG A 83 5.32 17.69 2.05
N GLY A 84 5.52 18.62 1.12
CA GLY A 84 5.18 20.03 1.31
C GLY A 84 3.69 20.23 1.63
N ARG A 85 2.81 19.54 0.90
CA ARG A 85 1.37 19.58 1.13
C ARG A 85 0.97 18.96 2.47
N LEU A 86 1.66 17.93 2.95
CA LEU A 86 1.42 17.37 4.29
C LEU A 86 1.82 18.38 5.39
N VAL A 87 2.89 19.15 5.18
CA VAL A 87 3.28 20.24 6.08
C VAL A 87 2.22 21.34 6.11
N GLU A 88 1.70 21.75 4.95
CA GLU A 88 0.59 22.72 4.87
C GLU A 88 -0.66 22.22 5.63
N ILE A 89 -1.02 20.94 5.48
CA ILE A 89 -2.15 20.34 6.20
C ILE A 89 -1.88 20.36 7.72
N ARG A 90 -0.67 20.01 8.16
CA ARG A 90 -0.29 20.03 9.58
C ARG A 90 -0.47 21.44 10.16
N ASP A 91 0.10 22.45 9.49
CA ASP A 91 0.09 23.83 9.97
C ASP A 91 -1.34 24.38 10.04
N ASN A 92 -2.17 24.08 9.03
CA ASN A 92 -3.58 24.44 9.06
C ASN A 92 -4.35 23.79 10.22
N VAL A 93 -4.07 22.51 10.53
CA VAL A 93 -4.70 21.83 11.67
C VAL A 93 -4.26 22.47 12.99
N VAL A 94 -3.01 22.89 13.12
CA VAL A 94 -2.53 23.63 14.30
C VAL A 94 -3.32 24.94 14.48
N ASP A 95 -3.52 25.71 13.40
CA ASP A 95 -4.29 26.95 13.45
C ASP A 95 -5.75 26.70 13.85
N ARG A 96 -6.35 25.60 13.38
CA ARG A 96 -7.72 25.20 13.77
C ARG A 96 -7.83 24.76 15.22
N ILE A 97 -6.80 24.09 15.76
CA ILE A 97 -6.76 23.76 17.20
C ILE A 97 -6.73 25.04 18.02
N ALA A 98 -5.86 25.99 17.69
CA ALA A 98 -5.75 27.25 18.42
C ALA A 98 -7.06 28.05 18.41
N GLU A 99 -7.77 28.07 17.28
CA GLU A 99 -9.10 28.69 17.20
C GLU A 99 -10.12 27.95 18.08
N ALA A 100 -10.20 26.63 17.99
CA ALA A 100 -11.13 25.84 18.80
C ALA A 100 -10.87 25.98 20.31
N GLU A 101 -9.61 26.14 20.72
CA GLU A 101 -9.24 26.45 22.11
C GLU A 101 -9.72 27.84 22.55
N GLN A 102 -9.55 28.86 21.70
CA GLN A 102 -9.99 30.23 21.99
C GLN A 102 -11.51 30.33 22.12
N GLU A 103 -12.24 29.63 21.25
CA GLU A 103 -13.70 29.64 21.20
C GLU A 103 -14.34 28.61 22.15
N GLY A 104 -13.54 27.75 22.80
CA GLY A 104 -14.01 26.74 23.74
C GLY A 104 -14.75 25.57 23.08
N TRP A 105 -14.47 25.26 21.81
CA TRP A 105 -15.08 24.15 21.06
C TRP A 105 -14.44 22.79 21.39
N LEU A 106 -14.61 22.35 22.64
CA LEU A 106 -13.97 21.15 23.17
C LEU A 106 -14.24 19.88 22.34
N GLY A 107 -15.42 19.78 21.71
CA GLY A 107 -15.79 18.64 20.87
C GLY A 107 -14.97 18.51 19.58
N GLU A 108 -14.38 19.60 19.09
CA GLU A 108 -13.57 19.58 17.85
C GLU A 108 -12.10 19.29 18.12
N ILE A 109 -11.59 19.73 19.27
CA ILE A 109 -10.17 19.66 19.66
C ILE A 109 -9.64 18.22 19.59
N GLU A 110 -10.38 17.24 20.11
CA GLU A 110 -9.94 15.83 20.10
C GLU A 110 -9.76 15.31 18.68
N GLY A 111 -10.73 15.59 17.80
CA GLY A 111 -10.65 15.21 16.39
C GLY A 111 -9.49 15.87 15.66
N LEU A 112 -9.23 17.15 15.95
CA LEU A 112 -8.12 17.89 15.35
C LEU A 112 -6.76 17.37 15.81
N HIS A 113 -6.57 17.02 17.09
CA HIS A 113 -5.33 16.40 17.57
C HIS A 113 -5.04 15.04 16.90
N ILE A 114 -6.08 14.23 16.65
CA ILE A 114 -5.92 12.97 15.91
C ILE A 114 -5.47 13.25 14.46
N SER A 115 -6.04 14.28 13.81
CA SER A 115 -5.58 14.71 12.48
C SER A 115 -4.12 15.17 12.49
N LEU A 116 -3.74 15.98 13.50
CA LEU A 116 -2.38 16.51 13.65
C LEU A 116 -1.37 15.36 13.79
N THR A 117 -1.64 14.44 14.71
CA THR A 117 -0.82 13.23 14.91
C THR A 117 -0.69 12.42 13.62
N GLY A 118 -1.78 12.30 12.87
CA GLY A 118 -1.77 11.66 11.55
C GLY A 118 -0.82 12.36 10.59
N ALA A 119 -0.93 13.68 10.43
CA ALA A 119 -0.08 14.47 9.54
C ALA A 119 1.41 14.37 9.89
N GLU A 120 1.75 14.55 11.17
CA GLU A 120 3.12 14.43 11.67
C GLU A 120 3.70 13.04 11.44
N SER A 121 2.92 11.98 11.69
CA SER A 121 3.34 10.61 11.43
C SER A 121 3.65 10.38 9.95
N LYS A 122 2.84 10.93 9.02
CA LYS A 122 3.09 10.80 7.59
C LYS A 122 4.32 11.57 7.13
N ILE A 123 4.57 12.76 7.68
CA ILE A 123 5.79 13.53 7.41
C ILE A 123 7.02 12.74 7.89
N SER A 124 6.98 12.22 9.12
CA SER A 124 8.06 11.40 9.68
C SER A 124 8.33 10.12 8.86
N GLN A 125 7.29 9.49 8.32
CA GLN A 125 7.44 8.35 7.41
C GLN A 125 8.19 8.72 6.12
N ILE A 126 7.91 9.88 5.54
CA ILE A 126 8.66 10.37 4.36
C ILE A 126 10.12 10.63 4.73
N ASP A 127 10.35 11.31 5.85
CA ASP A 127 11.69 11.75 6.28
C ASP A 127 12.59 10.55 6.64
N THR A 128 12.03 9.53 7.29
CA THR A 128 12.74 8.29 7.61
C THR A 128 13.02 7.44 6.38
N ALA A 129 12.09 7.36 5.43
CA ALA A 129 12.29 6.63 4.17
C ALA A 129 13.38 7.26 3.29
N ALA A 130 13.52 8.58 3.29
CA ALA A 130 14.58 9.27 2.54
C ALA A 130 15.99 8.97 3.07
N GLY A 131 16.12 8.62 4.36
CA GLY A 131 17.40 8.26 4.99
C GLY A 131 17.78 6.78 4.89
N GLY A 132 16.84 5.92 4.49
CA GLY A 132 17.05 4.48 4.41
C GLY A 132 17.77 4.07 3.12
N GLY A 133 19.09 3.97 3.15
CA GLY A 133 19.86 3.34 2.08
C GLY A 133 19.40 1.88 1.85
N LEU A 134 19.66 1.37 0.64
CA LEU A 134 19.40 -0.04 0.30
C LEU A 134 20.01 -0.96 1.36
N VAL A 135 19.16 -1.72 2.06
CA VAL A 135 19.62 -2.77 2.97
C VAL A 135 20.08 -3.95 2.11
N LEU A 136 21.39 -4.03 1.86
CA LEU A 136 22.00 -5.17 1.20
C LEU A 136 21.96 -6.37 2.15
N LEU A 137 21.00 -7.26 1.94
CA LEU A 137 20.84 -8.51 2.71
C LEU A 137 21.94 -9.55 2.43
N GLY A 138 22.88 -9.25 1.54
CA GLY A 138 23.90 -10.18 1.05
C GLY A 138 23.31 -11.27 0.14
N MET A 139 24.17 -11.90 -0.66
CA MET A 139 23.79 -13.13 -1.37
C MET A 139 23.94 -14.30 -0.39
N PRO A 140 22.96 -15.21 -0.30
CA PRO A 140 23.08 -16.39 0.56
C PRO A 140 24.28 -17.22 0.10
N THR A 141 25.26 -17.42 0.98
CA THR A 141 26.39 -18.32 0.73
C THR A 141 25.97 -19.76 1.01
N GLN A 142 26.27 -20.67 0.07
CA GLN A 142 26.13 -22.11 0.31
C GLN A 142 27.07 -22.52 1.46
N ARG A 143 26.55 -23.37 2.35
CA ARG A 143 27.29 -23.97 3.47
C ARG A 143 27.90 -25.30 3.04
#